data_AF-A0A2V8Y9N4-F1
#
_entry.id   AF-A0A2V8Y9N4-F1
#
_cell.length_a   1.000
_cell.length_b   1.000
_cell.length_c   1.000
_cell.angle_alpha   90.00
_cell.angle_beta   90.00
_cell.angle_gamma   90.00
#
_symmetry.space_group_name_H-M   'P 1'
#
loop_
_entity.id
_entity.type
_entity.pdbx_description
1 polymer ?
#
loop_
_entity_poly.entity_id
_entity_poly.type
_entity_poly.pdbx_seq_one_letter_code
_entity_poly.pdbx_strand_id
1 'polypeptide(L)'
;MTKTKARKSVARQSSREIEGTEYRGKQAKTGNSLGFRFDRALFRSHPEFNGEVRAKVIAPGRMLVSVEATAVSRHPDDAVVAAFLAFLAKEMQREPQAIAPLDPNLTRRIDTLVDHVSVSSDEDLGDEALI
;
A
#
# COMPACT_ATOMS: atom_id res chain seq x y z
N MET A 1 -22.35 -27.17 48.45
CA MET A 1 -21.14 -27.92 48.02
C MET A 1 -20.94 -27.57 46.55
N THR A 2 -19.81 -27.11 46.00
CA THR A 2 -18.40 -27.01 46.42
C THR A 2 -17.73 -26.02 45.47
N LYS A 3 -16.75 -25.26 45.97
CA LYS A 3 -15.92 -24.28 45.23
C LYS A 3 -14.93 -24.99 44.29
N THR A 4 -14.60 -24.40 43.14
CA THR A 4 -13.24 -24.49 42.57
C THR A 4 -12.89 -23.20 41.80
N LYS A 5 -11.72 -22.64 42.14
CA LYS A 5 -11.08 -21.44 41.55
C LYS A 5 -10.00 -21.86 40.54
N ALA A 6 -9.60 -20.88 39.73
CA ALA A 6 -8.35 -20.75 38.94
C ALA A 6 -8.38 -21.39 37.53
N ARG A 7 -7.75 -20.85 36.48
CA ARG A 7 -6.60 -19.93 36.38
C ARG A 7 -6.75 -18.95 35.21
N LYS A 8 -6.09 -17.80 35.40
CA LYS A 8 -5.74 -16.77 34.43
C LYS A 8 -4.92 -17.36 33.28
N SER A 9 -5.35 -17.18 32.03
CA SER A 9 -4.49 -17.27 30.85
C SER A 9 -4.58 -15.95 30.10
N VAL A 10 -3.64 -15.06 30.42
CA VAL A 10 -3.29 -13.94 29.52
C VAL A 10 -2.46 -14.56 28.41
N ALA A 11 -2.97 -14.57 27.18
CA ALA A 11 -2.14 -14.82 26.00
C ALA A 11 -2.71 -14.06 24.80
N ARG A 12 -2.00 -12.98 24.47
CA ARG A 12 -1.83 -12.37 23.15
C ARG A 12 -3.09 -11.98 22.37
N GLN A 13 -3.44 -10.73 22.59
CA GLN A 13 -4.02 -9.82 21.62
C GLN A 13 -3.08 -9.72 20.40
N SER A 14 -3.46 -10.25 19.23
CA SER A 14 -2.90 -9.81 17.93
C SER A 14 -3.66 -10.36 16.73
N SER A 15 -4.85 -9.83 16.51
CA SER A 15 -5.38 -9.57 15.17
C SER A 15 -6.41 -8.49 15.36
N ARG A 16 -6.17 -7.29 14.83
CA ARG A 16 -7.27 -6.33 14.64
C ARG A 16 -8.23 -7.03 13.71
N GLU A 17 -9.35 -7.50 14.26
CA GLU A 17 -10.53 -7.80 13.46
C GLU A 17 -10.82 -6.54 12.64
N ILE A 18 -10.60 -6.63 11.33
CA ILE A 18 -11.33 -5.78 10.41
C ILE A 18 -12.75 -6.36 10.46
N GLU A 19 -13.50 -6.02 11.50
CA GLU A 19 -14.96 -6.12 11.46
C GLU A 19 -15.42 -5.11 10.41
N GLY A 20 -15.31 -5.52 9.15
CA GLY A 20 -15.84 -4.78 8.02
C GLY A 20 -17.36 -4.84 8.11
N THR A 21 -18.00 -3.68 7.97
CA THR A 21 -19.44 -3.62 7.75
C THR A 21 -19.81 -4.53 6.59
N GLU A 22 -20.64 -5.55 6.84
CA GLU A 22 -21.12 -6.43 5.78
C GLU A 22 -22.20 -5.73 4.96
N TYR A 23 -22.01 -5.70 3.64
CA TYR A 23 -23.01 -5.18 2.71
C TYR A 23 -23.55 -6.33 1.86
N ARG A 24 -24.88 -6.48 1.82
CA ARG A 24 -25.51 -7.58 1.09
C ARG A 24 -25.79 -7.17 -0.35
N GLY A 25 -25.40 -8.03 -1.27
CA GLY A 25 -25.69 -7.89 -2.70
C GLY A 25 -26.51 -9.05 -3.25
N LYS A 26 -27.14 -8.84 -4.40
CA LYS A 26 -27.77 -9.90 -5.20
C LYS A 26 -27.29 -9.81 -6.63
N GLN A 27 -27.17 -10.96 -7.28
CA GLN A 27 -26.93 -11.01 -8.72
C GLN A 27 -28.16 -10.46 -9.46
N ALA A 28 -27.91 -9.63 -10.46
CA ALA A 28 -28.92 -9.06 -11.33
C ALA A 28 -28.46 -9.15 -12.78
N LYS A 29 -29.43 -9.23 -13.69
CA LYS A 29 -29.18 -9.13 -15.14
C LYS A 29 -29.12 -7.66 -15.53
N THR A 30 -28.06 -7.28 -16.22
CA THR A 30 -27.83 -5.93 -16.75
C THR A 30 -27.60 -6.05 -18.24
N GLY A 31 -28.67 -5.85 -19.04
CA GLY A 31 -28.63 -6.06 -20.49
C GLY A 31 -28.24 -7.50 -20.84
N ASN A 32 -27.13 -7.65 -21.56
CA ASN A 32 -26.55 -8.95 -21.94
C ASN A 32 -25.55 -9.51 -20.91
N SER A 33 -25.38 -8.85 -19.76
CA SER A 33 -24.40 -9.20 -18.75
C SER A 33 -25.05 -9.48 -17.40
N LEU A 34 -24.26 -10.02 -16.48
CA LEU A 34 -24.62 -10.21 -15.08
C LEU A 34 -23.77 -9.28 -14.20
N GLY A 35 -24.38 -8.74 -13.16
CA GLY A 35 -23.69 -7.91 -12.18
C GLY A 35 -24.18 -8.18 -10.76
N PHE A 36 -23.41 -7.75 -9.76
CA PHE A 36 -23.84 -7.76 -8.37
C PHE A 36 -24.37 -6.38 -7.99
N ARG A 37 -25.64 -6.32 -7.56
CA ARG A 37 -26.25 -5.12 -7.02
C ARG A 37 -26.15 -5.14 -5.51
N PHE A 38 -25.46 -4.15 -4.94
CA PHE A 38 -25.38 -3.92 -3.50
C PHE A 38 -26.40 -2.87 -3.04
N ASP A 39 -26.62 -2.81 -1.73
CA ASP A 39 -27.42 -1.76 -1.13
C ASP A 39 -26.78 -0.36 -1.34
N ARG A 40 -27.59 0.69 -1.18
CA ARG A 40 -27.13 2.08 -1.31
C ARG A 40 -26.20 2.48 -0.16
N ALA A 41 -26.18 1.74 0.94
CA ALA A 41 -25.36 2.07 2.11
C ALA A 41 -23.87 1.86 1.78
N LEU A 42 -23.52 0.80 1.03
CA LEU A 42 -22.15 0.55 0.57
C LEU A 42 -21.58 1.78 -0.16
N PHE A 43 -22.28 2.28 -1.17
CA PHE A 43 -21.79 3.41 -1.98
C PHE A 43 -21.83 4.77 -1.28
N ARG A 44 -22.57 4.89 -0.16
CA ARG A 44 -22.56 6.07 0.70
C ARG A 44 -21.36 6.06 1.65
N SER A 45 -21.06 4.90 2.23
CA SER A 45 -19.93 4.73 3.15
C SER A 45 -18.59 4.62 2.41
N HIS A 46 -18.61 4.07 1.20
CA HIS A 46 -17.45 3.80 0.36
C HIS A 46 -17.66 4.39 -1.05
N PRO A 47 -17.60 5.73 -1.21
CA PRO A 47 -17.78 6.39 -2.49
C PRO A 47 -16.74 5.99 -3.55
N GLU A 48 -15.61 5.41 -3.15
CA GLU A 48 -14.56 4.90 -4.03
C GLU A 48 -15.04 3.84 -5.03
N PHE A 49 -16.13 3.11 -4.71
CA PHE A 49 -16.71 2.09 -5.59
C PHE A 49 -17.71 2.62 -6.62
N ASN A 50 -17.87 3.94 -6.77
CA ASN A 50 -18.75 4.52 -7.81
C ASN A 50 -18.14 4.50 -9.22
N GLY A 51 -16.90 4.04 -9.38
CA GLY A 51 -16.17 4.00 -10.65
C GLY A 51 -15.88 2.58 -11.15
N GLU A 52 -14.83 2.46 -11.95
CA GLU A 52 -14.34 1.18 -12.46
C GLU A 52 -13.72 0.35 -11.33
N VAL A 53 -14.04 -0.94 -11.32
CA VAL A 53 -13.58 -1.87 -10.30
C VAL A 53 -13.06 -3.14 -10.96
N ARG A 54 -12.03 -3.71 -10.36
CA ARG A 54 -11.46 -4.99 -10.73
C ARG A 54 -11.86 -6.05 -9.71
N ALA A 55 -12.32 -7.19 -10.21
CA ALA A 55 -12.64 -8.35 -9.40
C ALA A 55 -11.56 -9.44 -9.59
N LYS A 56 -11.01 -9.96 -8.48
CA LYS A 56 -10.07 -11.08 -8.48
C LYS A 56 -10.59 -12.21 -7.59
N VAL A 57 -10.68 -13.41 -8.13
CA VAL A 57 -11.03 -14.60 -7.36
C VAL A 57 -9.80 -15.03 -6.55
N ILE A 58 -9.93 -15.06 -5.22
CA ILE A 58 -8.83 -15.40 -4.30
C ILE A 58 -8.99 -16.80 -3.70
N ALA A 59 -10.21 -17.35 -3.70
CA ALA A 59 -10.54 -18.71 -3.30
C ALA A 59 -11.94 -19.08 -3.82
N PRO A 60 -12.35 -20.37 -3.80
CA PRO A 60 -13.72 -20.76 -4.15
C PRO A 60 -14.77 -19.99 -3.32
N GLY A 61 -15.72 -19.36 -4.01
CA GLY A 61 -16.77 -18.54 -3.39
C GLY A 61 -16.28 -17.22 -2.78
N ARG A 62 -15.01 -16.83 -2.97
CA ARG A 62 -14.45 -15.58 -2.45
C ARG A 62 -13.81 -14.76 -3.55
N MET A 63 -14.25 -13.52 -3.66
CA MET A 63 -13.79 -12.56 -4.65
C MET A 63 -13.38 -11.27 -3.93
N LEU A 64 -12.18 -10.79 -4.25
CA LEU A 64 -11.71 -9.47 -3.86
C LEU A 64 -12.12 -8.47 -4.94
N VAL A 65 -12.79 -7.39 -4.56
CA VAL A 65 -13.12 -6.27 -5.45
C VAL A 65 -12.30 -5.07 -5.02
N SER A 66 -11.56 -4.48 -5.96
CA SER A 66 -10.74 -3.29 -5.74
C SER A 66 -11.08 -2.24 -6.79
N VAL A 67 -10.98 -0.96 -6.44
CA VAL A 67 -11.12 0.13 -7.43
C VAL A 67 -9.97 0.04 -8.42
N GLU A 68 -10.27 0.16 -9.70
CA GLU A 68 -9.25 0.30 -10.73
C GLU A 68 -8.76 1.74 -10.68
N ALA A 69 -7.61 1.95 -10.03
CA ALA A 69 -6.95 3.24 -10.08
C ALA A 69 -6.65 3.51 -11.56
N THR A 70 -7.34 4.48 -12.16
CA THR A 70 -7.04 4.94 -13.51
C THR A 70 -5.56 5.26 -13.51
N ALA A 71 -4.78 4.51 -14.28
CA ALA A 71 -3.34 4.62 -14.30
C ALA A 71 -2.97 6.02 -14.80
N VAL A 72 -2.88 6.97 -13.87
CA VAL A 72 -2.17 8.20 -14.10
C VAL A 72 -0.71 7.78 -14.20
N SER A 73 -0.25 7.74 -15.44
CA SER A 73 1.14 7.62 -15.83
C SER A 73 2.04 8.48 -14.94
N ARG A 74 2.67 7.82 -13.99
CA ARG A 74 4.03 8.06 -13.53
C ARG A 74 4.49 6.70 -13.03
N HIS A 75 5.78 6.42 -13.13
CA HIS A 75 6.36 5.19 -12.56
C HIS A 75 5.65 4.86 -11.25
N PRO A 76 5.20 3.62 -11.02
CA PRO A 76 4.70 3.26 -9.71
C PRO A 76 5.86 3.56 -8.77
N ASP A 77 5.78 4.67 -8.04
CA ASP A 77 6.75 5.00 -7.01
C ASP A 77 6.84 3.72 -6.19
N ASP A 78 8.01 3.07 -6.24
CA ASP A 78 8.25 1.82 -5.54
C ASP A 78 7.71 2.04 -4.12
N ALA A 79 6.71 1.26 -3.72
CA ALA A 79 6.00 1.49 -2.48
C ALA A 79 6.97 1.52 -1.29
N VAL A 80 8.10 0.84 -1.41
CA VAL A 80 9.22 0.89 -0.47
C VAL A 80 9.90 2.26 -0.50
N VAL A 81 10.29 2.75 -1.69
CA VAL A 81 10.88 4.09 -1.86
C VAL A 81 9.92 5.17 -1.37
N ALA A 82 8.64 5.11 -1.73
CA ALA A 82 7.63 6.06 -1.29
C ALA A 82 7.48 6.07 0.24
N ALA A 83 7.39 4.89 0.87
CA ALA A 83 7.32 4.77 2.33
C ALA A 83 8.59 5.30 3.02
N PHE A 84 9.76 5.00 2.44
CA PHE A 84 11.05 5.48 2.94
C PHE A 84 11.16 7.01 2.86
N LEU A 85 10.80 7.61 1.73
CA LEU A 85 10.81 9.07 1.56
C LEU A 85 9.80 9.75 2.50
N ALA A 86 8.62 9.16 2.70
CA ALA A 86 7.64 9.68 3.65
C ALA A 86 8.16 9.61 5.10
N PHE A 87 8.88 8.55 5.46
CA PHE A 87 9.55 8.44 6.75
C PHE A 87 10.61 9.55 6.91
N LEU A 88 11.50 9.73 5.93
CA LEU A 88 12.53 10.78 5.97
C LEU A 88 11.92 12.18 6.10
N ALA A 89 10.88 12.49 5.31
CA ALA A 89 10.19 13.78 5.37
C ALA A 89 9.64 14.08 6.77
N LYS A 90 9.08 13.06 7.44
CA LYS A 90 8.56 13.16 8.80
C LYS A 90 9.68 13.39 9.82
N GLU A 91 10.80 12.67 9.68
CA GLU A 91 11.96 12.84 10.57
C GLU A 91 12.59 14.22 10.43
N MET A 92 12.73 14.74 9.20
CA MET A 92 13.25 16.09 8.94
C MET A 92 12.41 17.18 9.61
N GLN A 93 11.08 16.99 9.70
CA GLN A 93 10.19 17.90 10.43
C GLN A 93 10.30 17.76 11.95
N ARG A 94 10.53 16.54 12.46
CA ARG A 94 10.62 16.26 13.90
C ARG A 94 11.94 16.71 14.49
N GLU A 95 13.04 16.51 13.76
CA GLU A 95 14.41 16.73 14.24
C GLU A 95 15.22 17.52 13.20
N PRO A 96 14.86 18.78 12.92
CA PRO A 96 15.58 19.61 11.94
C PRO A 96 17.05 19.83 12.31
N GLN A 97 17.40 19.78 13.60
CA GLN A 97 18.77 19.88 14.09
C GLN A 97 19.67 18.70 13.68
N ALA A 98 19.09 17.56 13.28
CA ALA A 98 19.85 16.41 12.79
C ALA A 98 20.23 16.56 11.30
N ILE A 99 19.68 17.56 10.60
CA ILE A 99 20.01 17.86 9.20
C ILE A 99 21.35 18.61 9.19
N ALA A 100 22.43 17.87 8.89
CA ALA A 100 23.77 18.43 8.79
C ALA A 100 24.09 18.85 7.34
N PRO A 101 24.79 19.98 7.14
CA PRO A 101 25.39 20.30 5.85
C PRO A 101 26.35 19.20 5.40
N LEU A 102 26.41 18.94 4.09
CA LEU A 102 27.36 18.00 3.51
C LEU A 102 28.79 18.56 3.64
N ASP A 103 29.74 17.74 4.11
CA ASP A 103 31.15 18.13 4.23
C ASP A 103 31.75 18.41 2.84
N PRO A 104 32.28 19.62 2.57
CA PRO A 104 32.90 19.94 1.28
C PRO A 104 34.02 18.98 0.86
N ASN A 105 34.77 18.41 1.81
CA ASN A 105 35.81 17.43 1.50
C ASN A 105 35.22 16.09 1.03
N LEU A 106 34.10 15.69 1.63
CA LEU A 106 33.35 14.51 1.19
C LEU A 106 32.80 14.71 -0.21
N THR A 107 32.24 15.89 -0.53
CA THR A 107 31.76 16.22 -1.88
C THR A 107 32.87 16.08 -2.92
N ARG A 108 34.05 16.68 -2.67
CA ARG A 108 35.20 16.55 -3.59
C ARG A 108 35.64 15.11 -3.80
N ARG A 109 35.58 14.30 -2.74
CA ARG A 109 35.90 12.88 -2.82
C ARG A 109 34.87 12.13 -3.66
N ILE A 110 33.58 12.42 -3.49
CA ILE A 110 32.51 11.85 -4.31
C ILE A 110 32.74 12.22 -5.77
N ASP A 111 32.95 13.49 -6.07
CA ASP A 111 33.20 13.99 -7.43
C ASP A 111 34.39 13.26 -8.09
N THR A 112 35.50 13.11 -7.35
CA THR A 112 36.67 12.37 -7.84
C THR A 112 36.37 10.90 -8.12
N LEU A 113 35.51 10.27 -7.31
CA LEU A 113 35.15 8.86 -7.47
C LEU A 113 34.22 8.62 -8.65
N VAL A 114 33.37 9.61 -9.01
CA VAL A 114 32.38 9.48 -10.07
C VAL A 114 32.79 10.13 -11.40
N ASP A 115 33.94 10.80 -11.45
CA ASP A 115 34.43 11.58 -12.61
C ASP A 115 34.44 10.81 -13.95
N HIS A 116 34.56 9.49 -13.91
CA HIS A 116 34.62 8.64 -15.10
C HIS A 116 33.37 7.78 -15.31
N VAL A 117 32.31 7.98 -14.51
CA VAL A 117 31.04 7.26 -14.66
C VAL A 117 30.16 8.05 -15.62
N SER A 118 29.98 7.51 -16.84
CA SER A 118 28.99 8.04 -17.77
C SER A 118 27.60 7.60 -17.31
N VAL A 119 26.73 8.57 -17.04
CA VAL A 119 25.33 8.32 -16.67
C VAL A 119 24.43 9.01 -17.69
N SER A 120 23.41 8.29 -18.16
CA SER A 120 22.32 8.87 -18.95
C SER A 120 21.01 8.71 -18.16
N SER A 121 20.30 9.81 -17.96
CA SER A 121 19.04 9.80 -17.19
C SER A 121 17.91 9.04 -17.90
N ASP A 122 18.04 8.86 -19.21
CA ASP A 122 17.10 8.13 -20.07
C ASP A 122 17.63 6.73 -20.41
N GLU A 123 18.74 6.30 -19.81
CA GLU A 123 19.26 4.96 -20.00
C GLU A 123 18.35 3.93 -19.34
N ASP A 124 17.84 3.00 -20.14
CA ASP A 124 17.11 1.84 -19.65
C ASP A 124 18.09 0.91 -18.91
N LEU A 125 18.00 0.91 -17.59
CA LEU A 125 18.87 0.10 -16.72
C LEU A 125 18.50 -1.40 -16.73
N GLY A 126 17.41 -1.77 -17.40
CA GLY A 126 16.91 -3.14 -17.48
C GLY A 126 16.36 -3.69 -16.15
N ASP A 127 15.46 -4.66 -16.25
CA ASP A 127 14.88 -5.36 -15.09
C ASP A 127 15.74 -6.56 -14.63
N GLU A 128 17.04 -6.59 -14.93
CA GLU A 128 17.90 -7.70 -14.49
C GLU A 128 18.16 -7.59 -12.99
N ALA A 129 17.37 -8.34 -12.23
CA ALA A 129 17.70 -8.72 -10.87
C ALA A 129 19.06 -9.42 -10.88
N LEU A 130 20.11 -8.69 -10.48
CA LEU A 130 21.40 -9.26 -10.11
C LEU A 130 21.15 -10.26 -8.96
N ILE A 131 21.05 -11.54 -9.33
CA ILE A 131 20.98 -12.68 -8.41
C ILE A 131 22.35 -12.94 -7.79
#